data_AF-A0A2T1EQ42-F1
#
_entry.id   AF-A0A2T1EQ42-F1
#
_cell.length_a   1.000
_cell.length_b   1.000
_cell.length_c   1.000
_cell.angle_alpha   90.00
_cell.angle_beta   90.00
_cell.angle_gamma   90.00
#
_symmetry.space_group_name_H-M   'P 1'
#
loop_
_entity.id
_entity.type
_entity.pdbx_description
1 polymer ?
#
loop_
_entity_poly.entity_id
_entity_poly.type
_entity_poly.pdbx_seq_one_letter_code
_entity_poly.pdbx_strand_id
1 'polypeptide(L)'
;MQFQSALDWAKEQVEYLFQSLLNAFNISLFAFGGEKFSFGSITELIAWAIAVLAIAGTTKQLLKQRILPSFGLEVGTRESLSAITSYIITIVGLLIVLQTTGINLSSLAVFAGALGIGFGIGLQNLASNFISGLTLLFEQPIKVGDYVEVDKLAGTVEKIAIRSTTIRTVNGIVAIVPNSRFLDNNVVNWSYGDPNCRINIKVRVVEESDSFTVMEALLAAARQESRVLSSPSPEVYFKGVKKDTLRFELLVWIQNPIEMDAIKSALQFLVETEFRDRAIDTKSAPTTVVLDNLPTLTALLQLPNKQTTNGSIVASGDSASTPGNGLRPLNSTTALEKPIGGFLLRDLLRKVSYFQQCSDVELRQVIEKGYRKKLASNEIICRENDPGDSFYIILSGAVEVFVESISQQVAIRTTGEFIGEMSLLMGSPRTATLRTIDETILFVVDRDNLQSLLQKHQDLADKIAEELSKRQETLKSLGITIGATNIEETPFNQIRKRIRAIFGI
;
A
#
# COMPACT_ATOMS: atom_id res chain seq x y z
N MET A 1 -60.17 -86.46 39.21
CA MET A 1 -60.26 -85.39 40.23
C MET A 1 -58.89 -85.01 40.82
N GLN A 2 -58.04 -85.95 41.26
CA GLN A 2 -56.75 -85.62 41.90
C GLN A 2 -55.71 -84.90 41.03
N PHE A 3 -55.75 -85.05 39.70
CA PHE A 3 -54.78 -84.39 38.81
C PHE A 3 -55.09 -82.90 38.58
N GLN A 4 -56.37 -82.52 38.48
CA GLN A 4 -56.78 -81.12 38.35
C GLN A 4 -56.50 -80.33 39.63
N SER A 5 -56.73 -80.92 40.80
CA SER A 5 -56.39 -80.27 42.08
C SER A 5 -54.89 -80.03 42.26
N ALA A 6 -54.04 -80.93 41.74
CA ALA A 6 -52.58 -80.73 41.77
C ALA A 6 -52.13 -79.62 40.79
N LEU A 7 -52.79 -79.50 39.65
CA LEU A 7 -52.51 -78.46 38.66
C LEU A 7 -52.93 -77.07 39.15
N ASP A 8 -54.08 -76.98 39.82
CA ASP A 8 -54.59 -75.72 40.38
C ASP A 8 -53.76 -75.27 41.60
N TRP A 9 -53.35 -76.21 42.46
CA TRP A 9 -52.39 -75.93 43.54
C TRP A 9 -51.05 -75.43 42.98
N ALA A 10 -50.53 -76.05 41.91
CA ALA A 10 -49.29 -75.61 41.28
C ALA A 10 -49.41 -74.20 40.66
N LYS A 11 -50.56 -73.87 40.04
CA LYS A 11 -50.83 -72.51 39.53
C LYS A 11 -50.91 -71.49 40.64
N GLU A 12 -51.60 -71.78 41.74
CA GLU A 12 -51.65 -70.88 42.90
C GLU A 12 -50.28 -70.66 43.52
N GLN A 13 -49.43 -71.69 43.61
CA GLN A 13 -48.06 -71.54 44.09
C GLN A 13 -47.19 -70.71 43.14
N VAL A 14 -47.35 -70.89 41.83
CA VAL A 14 -46.64 -70.07 40.83
C VAL A 14 -47.12 -68.62 40.88
N GLU A 15 -48.42 -68.37 41.01
CA GLU A 15 -48.97 -67.02 41.15
C GLU A 15 -48.51 -66.37 42.46
N TYR A 16 -48.52 -67.09 43.58
CA TYR A 16 -48.01 -66.61 44.86
C TYR A 16 -46.51 -66.28 44.78
N LEU A 17 -45.70 -67.17 44.20
CA LEU A 17 -44.27 -66.92 43.98
C LEU A 17 -44.06 -65.71 43.09
N PHE A 18 -44.82 -65.56 42.01
CA PHE A 18 -44.75 -64.43 41.10
C PHE A 18 -45.13 -63.10 41.80
N GLN A 19 -46.22 -63.10 42.58
CA GLN A 19 -46.65 -61.93 43.36
C GLN A 19 -45.67 -61.59 44.49
N SER A 20 -45.09 -62.58 45.16
CA SER A 20 -44.01 -62.37 46.14
C SER A 20 -42.76 -61.81 45.49
N LEU A 21 -42.42 -62.22 44.27
CA LEU A 21 -41.29 -61.69 43.51
C LEU A 21 -41.53 -60.25 43.07
N LEU A 22 -42.73 -59.92 42.58
CA LEU A 22 -43.13 -58.55 42.22
C LEU A 22 -43.16 -57.63 43.45
N ASN A 23 -43.67 -58.12 44.57
CA ASN A 23 -43.65 -57.39 45.83
C ASN A 23 -42.22 -57.16 46.32
N ALA A 24 -41.36 -58.18 46.27
CA ALA A 24 -39.93 -58.05 46.58
C ALA A 24 -39.23 -57.03 45.66
N PHE A 25 -39.66 -56.94 44.41
CA PHE A 25 -39.14 -55.99 43.43
C PHE A 25 -39.52 -54.53 43.73
N ASN A 26 -40.67 -54.32 44.37
CA ASN A 26 -41.17 -53.01 44.79
C ASN A 26 -40.79 -52.64 46.24
N ILE A 27 -40.06 -53.48 46.96
CA ILE A 27 -39.51 -53.12 48.27
C ILE A 27 -38.52 -51.98 48.08
N SER A 28 -38.71 -50.92 48.87
CA SER A 28 -37.80 -49.77 48.93
C SER A 28 -36.44 -50.20 49.50
N LEU A 29 -35.40 -50.17 48.68
CA LEU A 29 -34.01 -50.43 49.07
C LEU A 29 -33.41 -49.25 49.84
N PHE A 30 -33.55 -48.04 49.31
CA PHE A 30 -33.04 -46.81 49.92
C PHE A 30 -33.85 -45.60 49.45
N ALA A 31 -33.82 -44.51 50.21
CA ALA A 31 -34.43 -43.24 49.81
C ALA A 31 -33.34 -42.23 49.49
N PHE A 32 -33.43 -41.57 48.34
CA PHE A 32 -32.48 -40.55 47.91
C PHE A 32 -33.21 -39.41 47.22
N GLY A 33 -32.93 -38.16 47.60
CA GLY A 33 -33.56 -36.98 46.99
C GLY A 33 -35.08 -36.85 47.21
N GLY A 34 -35.66 -37.58 48.17
CA GLY A 34 -37.11 -37.60 48.44
C GLY A 34 -37.87 -38.75 47.78
N GLU A 35 -37.22 -39.50 46.88
CA GLU A 35 -37.78 -40.66 46.17
C GLU A 35 -37.31 -41.98 46.81
N LYS A 36 -38.15 -43.01 46.74
CA LYS A 36 -37.83 -44.37 47.20
C LYS A 36 -37.36 -45.21 46.02
N PHE A 37 -36.12 -45.69 46.09
CA PHE A 37 -35.56 -46.58 45.07
C PHE A 37 -35.87 -48.02 45.41
N SER A 38 -36.52 -48.74 44.49
CA SER A 38 -36.78 -50.17 44.56
C SER A 38 -35.94 -50.91 43.51
N PHE A 39 -35.94 -52.24 43.52
CA PHE A 39 -35.33 -53.01 42.42
C PHE A 39 -36.02 -52.70 41.08
N GLY A 40 -37.33 -52.45 41.11
CA GLY A 40 -38.11 -51.95 39.97
C GLY A 40 -37.54 -50.69 39.35
N SER A 41 -37.37 -49.63 40.14
CA SER A 41 -36.90 -48.34 39.60
C SER A 41 -35.46 -48.39 39.09
N ILE A 42 -34.59 -49.21 39.69
CA ILE A 42 -33.22 -49.41 39.20
C ILE A 42 -33.24 -50.13 37.84
N THR A 43 -34.06 -51.17 37.68
CA THR A 43 -34.14 -51.87 36.39
C THR A 43 -34.78 -51.03 35.29
N GLU A 44 -35.79 -50.22 35.63
CA GLU A 44 -36.37 -49.24 34.71
C GLU A 44 -35.33 -48.20 34.25
N LEU A 45 -34.55 -47.65 35.19
CA LEU A 45 -33.48 -46.70 34.89
C LEU A 45 -32.41 -47.31 33.97
N ILE A 46 -31.99 -48.56 34.23
CA ILE A 46 -31.03 -49.28 33.39
C ILE A 46 -31.61 -49.53 32.00
N ALA A 47 -32.87 -49.96 31.91
CA ALA A 47 -33.54 -50.22 30.63
C ALA A 47 -33.61 -48.94 29.78
N TRP A 48 -34.00 -47.82 30.38
CA TRP A 48 -34.04 -46.53 29.68
C TRP A 48 -32.64 -46.01 29.30
N ALA A 49 -31.63 -46.20 30.16
CA ALA A 49 -30.25 -45.85 29.82
C ALA A 49 -29.74 -46.65 28.61
N ILE A 50 -30.02 -47.95 28.55
CA ILE A 50 -29.68 -48.80 27.39
C ILE A 50 -30.42 -48.32 26.14
N ALA A 51 -31.71 -47.99 26.27
CA ALA A 51 -32.51 -47.46 25.16
C ALA A 51 -31.91 -46.16 24.60
N VAL A 52 -31.50 -45.22 25.46
CA VAL A 52 -30.82 -43.98 25.06
C VAL A 52 -29.53 -44.27 24.32
N LEU A 53 -28.67 -45.17 24.83
CA LEU A 53 -27.42 -45.53 24.16
C LEU A 53 -27.66 -46.19 22.79
N ALA A 54 -28.68 -47.04 22.67
CA ALA A 54 -29.07 -47.65 21.41
C ALA A 54 -29.58 -46.61 20.39
N ILE A 55 -30.41 -45.66 20.84
CA ILE A 55 -30.91 -44.55 20.00
C ILE A 55 -29.76 -43.66 19.55
N ALA A 56 -28.85 -43.28 20.45
CA ALA A 56 -27.69 -42.46 20.13
C ALA A 56 -26.76 -43.16 19.13
N GLY A 57 -26.47 -44.45 19.33
CA GLY A 57 -25.65 -45.25 18.42
C GLY A 57 -26.28 -45.43 17.04
N THR A 58 -27.59 -45.69 16.99
CA THR A 58 -28.34 -45.79 15.72
C THR A 58 -28.35 -44.46 14.99
N THR A 59 -28.60 -43.36 15.71
CA THR A 59 -28.57 -42.00 15.16
C THR A 59 -27.19 -41.66 14.62
N LYS A 60 -26.11 -41.97 15.37
CA LYS A 60 -24.72 -41.80 14.91
C LYS A 60 -24.50 -42.50 13.57
N GLN A 61 -24.92 -43.75 13.47
CA GLN A 61 -24.72 -44.55 12.27
C GLN A 61 -25.53 -44.01 11.08
N LEU A 62 -26.79 -43.62 11.29
CA LEU A 62 -27.64 -43.01 10.26
C LEU A 62 -27.07 -41.68 9.77
N LEU A 63 -26.65 -40.84 10.70
CA LEU A 63 -26.06 -39.54 10.43
C LEU A 63 -24.79 -39.71 9.59
N LYS A 64 -23.90 -40.63 9.99
CA LYS A 64 -22.66 -40.98 9.27
C LYS A 64 -22.92 -41.62 7.91
N GLN A 65 -23.83 -42.58 7.78
CA GLN A 65 -23.95 -43.39 6.56
C GLN A 65 -24.90 -42.81 5.52
N ARG A 66 -25.89 -41.99 5.93
CA ARG A 66 -26.99 -41.60 5.05
C ARG A 66 -27.15 -40.08 4.91
N ILE A 67 -27.02 -39.34 6.00
CA ILE A 67 -27.32 -37.91 6.02
C ILE A 67 -26.09 -37.06 5.67
N LEU A 68 -24.98 -37.17 6.39
CA LEU A 68 -23.79 -36.34 6.11
C LEU A 68 -23.11 -36.58 4.76
N PRO A 69 -23.15 -37.79 4.17
CA PRO A 69 -22.58 -37.99 2.84
C PRO A 69 -23.25 -37.14 1.75
N SER A 70 -24.55 -36.83 1.88
CA SER A 70 -25.26 -36.03 0.87
C SER A 70 -24.83 -34.56 0.85
N PHE A 71 -24.18 -34.07 1.92
CA PHE A 71 -23.64 -32.71 2.00
C PHE A 71 -22.21 -32.57 1.48
N GLY A 72 -21.61 -33.62 0.90
CA GLY A 72 -20.24 -33.57 0.37
C GLY A 72 -19.16 -33.38 1.43
N LEU A 73 -19.47 -33.66 2.71
CA LEU A 73 -18.52 -33.50 3.82
C LEU A 73 -17.44 -34.57 3.79
N GLU A 74 -16.20 -34.15 4.08
CA GLU A 74 -15.04 -35.02 4.25
C GLU A 74 -15.25 -36.07 5.35
N VAL A 75 -14.57 -37.21 5.21
CA VAL A 75 -14.70 -38.36 6.12
C VAL A 75 -14.37 -37.98 7.57
N GLY A 76 -13.36 -37.12 7.78
CA GLY A 76 -12.98 -36.62 9.10
C GLY A 76 -14.08 -35.80 9.76
N THR A 77 -14.59 -34.77 9.07
CA THR A 77 -15.69 -33.92 9.57
C THR A 77 -16.95 -34.73 9.86
N ARG A 78 -17.24 -35.74 9.04
CA ARG A 78 -18.37 -36.64 9.22
C ARG A 78 -18.27 -37.47 10.50
N GLU A 79 -17.10 -38.02 10.79
CA GLU A 79 -16.88 -38.79 12.01
C GLU A 79 -17.05 -37.89 13.24
N SER A 80 -16.39 -36.72 13.25
CA SER A 80 -16.47 -35.78 14.37
C SER A 80 -17.90 -35.29 14.61
N LEU A 81 -18.61 -34.86 13.57
CA LEU A 81 -19.96 -34.33 13.71
C LEU A 81 -20.95 -35.41 14.19
N SER A 82 -20.87 -36.64 13.65
CA SER A 82 -21.71 -37.74 14.10
C SER A 82 -21.44 -38.14 15.55
N ALA A 83 -20.18 -38.14 15.98
CA ALA A 83 -19.79 -38.43 17.36
C ALA A 83 -20.29 -37.34 18.33
N ILE A 84 -20.10 -36.06 17.99
CA ILE A 84 -20.57 -34.92 18.80
C ILE A 84 -22.10 -34.98 18.97
N THR A 85 -22.85 -35.18 17.89
CA THR A 85 -24.31 -35.32 17.96
C THR A 85 -24.71 -36.52 18.83
N SER A 86 -24.02 -37.66 18.70
CA SER A 86 -24.27 -38.83 19.55
C SER A 86 -24.02 -38.54 21.03
N TYR A 87 -22.94 -37.83 21.38
CA TYR A 87 -22.66 -37.47 22.77
C TYR A 87 -23.72 -36.52 23.34
N ILE A 88 -24.18 -35.54 22.55
CA ILE A 88 -25.26 -34.64 22.97
C ILE A 88 -26.55 -35.44 23.24
N ILE A 89 -26.92 -36.36 22.34
CA ILE A 89 -28.12 -37.21 22.52
C ILE A 89 -27.96 -38.09 23.77
N THR A 90 -26.79 -38.71 23.98
CA THR A 90 -26.55 -39.54 25.16
C THR A 90 -26.64 -38.73 26.46
N ILE A 91 -26.01 -37.55 26.53
CA ILE A 91 -26.02 -36.70 27.72
C ILE A 91 -27.43 -36.20 28.00
N VAL A 92 -28.11 -35.62 27.01
CA VAL A 92 -29.48 -35.10 27.18
C VAL A 92 -30.46 -36.24 27.49
N GLY A 93 -30.35 -37.37 26.79
CA GLY A 93 -31.18 -38.53 27.04
C GLY A 93 -31.00 -39.09 28.46
N LEU A 94 -29.77 -39.21 28.94
CA LEU A 94 -29.50 -39.68 30.30
C LEU A 94 -30.04 -38.71 31.36
N LEU A 95 -29.92 -37.40 31.13
CA LEU A 95 -30.50 -36.38 32.02
C LEU A 95 -32.03 -36.49 32.09
N ILE A 96 -32.69 -36.70 30.93
CA ILE A 96 -34.15 -36.93 30.87
C ILE A 96 -34.51 -38.18 31.67
N VAL A 97 -33.80 -39.30 31.48
CA VAL A 97 -34.04 -40.55 32.22
C VAL A 97 -33.93 -40.33 33.72
N LEU A 98 -32.85 -39.70 34.19
CA LEU A 98 -32.65 -39.37 35.60
C LEU A 98 -33.80 -38.51 36.16
N GLN A 99 -34.25 -37.51 35.40
CA GLN A 99 -35.37 -36.65 35.81
C GLN A 99 -36.69 -37.42 35.88
N THR A 100 -36.96 -38.29 34.91
CA THR A 100 -38.21 -39.09 34.88
C THR A 100 -38.30 -40.11 36.01
N THR A 101 -37.15 -40.61 36.51
CA THR A 101 -37.09 -41.48 37.70
C THR A 101 -37.19 -40.69 39.02
N GLY A 102 -37.46 -39.37 38.97
CA GLY A 102 -37.65 -38.52 40.14
C GLY A 102 -36.37 -38.04 40.81
N ILE A 103 -35.19 -38.27 40.21
CA ILE A 103 -33.93 -37.77 40.75
C ILE A 103 -33.87 -36.24 40.58
N ASN A 104 -33.71 -35.54 41.69
CA ASN A 104 -33.56 -34.08 41.69
C ASN A 104 -32.21 -33.67 41.08
N LEU A 105 -32.26 -33.11 39.87
CA LEU A 105 -31.09 -32.66 39.11
C LEU A 105 -30.50 -31.33 39.62
N SER A 106 -31.13 -30.62 40.57
CA SER A 106 -30.65 -29.33 41.06
C SER A 106 -29.27 -29.42 41.71
N SER A 107 -28.92 -30.55 42.32
CA SER A 107 -27.58 -30.80 42.86
C SER A 107 -26.53 -30.97 41.75
N LEU A 108 -26.93 -31.58 40.62
CA LEU A 108 -26.06 -31.75 39.45
C LEU A 108 -25.92 -30.45 38.65
N ALA A 109 -26.90 -29.56 38.72
CA ALA A 109 -26.89 -28.26 38.05
C ALA A 109 -25.71 -27.38 38.48
N VAL A 110 -25.26 -27.46 39.74
CA VAL A 110 -24.07 -26.72 40.22
C VAL A 110 -22.81 -27.22 39.51
N PHE A 111 -22.63 -28.53 39.38
CA PHE A 111 -21.51 -29.12 38.65
C PHE A 111 -21.60 -28.84 37.15
N ALA A 112 -22.79 -28.96 36.57
CA ALA A 112 -23.04 -28.61 35.17
C ALA A 112 -22.77 -27.14 34.89
N GLY A 113 -23.09 -26.24 35.82
CA GLY A 113 -22.79 -24.81 35.73
C GLY A 113 -21.28 -24.53 35.74
N ALA A 114 -20.55 -25.14 36.68
CA ALA A 114 -19.08 -25.03 36.73
C ALA A 114 -18.42 -25.60 35.46
N LEU A 115 -18.86 -26.78 35.00
CA LEU A 115 -18.40 -27.38 33.74
C LEU A 115 -18.75 -26.50 32.53
N GLY A 116 -19.94 -25.91 32.52
CA GLY A 116 -20.40 -25.01 31.45
C GLY A 116 -19.55 -23.74 31.35
N ILE A 117 -19.20 -23.12 32.48
CA ILE A 117 -18.27 -21.99 32.52
C ILE A 117 -16.89 -22.41 31.98
N GLY A 118 -16.36 -23.54 32.46
CA GLY A 118 -15.08 -24.07 31.98
C GLY A 118 -15.07 -24.35 30.47
N PHE A 119 -16.16 -24.93 29.95
CA PHE A 119 -16.33 -25.17 28.52
C PHE A 119 -16.46 -23.87 27.73
N GLY A 120 -17.22 -22.89 28.24
CA GLY A 120 -17.38 -21.57 27.63
C GLY A 120 -16.05 -20.82 27.50
N ILE A 121 -15.22 -20.84 28.54
CA ILE A 121 -13.86 -20.29 28.51
C ILE A 121 -13.00 -21.04 27.48
N GLY A 122 -13.09 -22.37 27.43
CA GLY A 122 -12.37 -23.19 26.45
C GLY A 122 -12.77 -22.91 24.99
N LEU A 123 -14.03 -22.54 24.75
CA LEU A 123 -14.58 -22.27 23.42
C LEU A 123 -14.52 -20.78 23.01
N GLN A 124 -14.11 -19.89 23.92
CA GLN A 124 -14.10 -18.45 23.72
C GLN A 124 -13.40 -18.03 22.43
N ASN A 125 -12.23 -18.62 22.14
CA ASN A 125 -11.46 -18.32 20.93
C ASN A 125 -12.18 -18.75 19.63
N LEU A 126 -12.92 -19.86 19.66
CA LEU A 126 -13.68 -20.31 18.49
C LEU A 126 -14.87 -19.38 18.24
N ALA A 127 -15.59 -18.99 19.30
CA ALA A 127 -16.69 -18.05 19.21
C ALA A 127 -16.23 -16.68 18.71
N SER A 128 -15.13 -16.15 19.26
CA SER A 128 -14.51 -14.90 18.81
C SER A 128 -14.17 -14.95 17.32
N ASN A 129 -13.40 -15.94 16.85
CA ASN A 129 -13.04 -16.05 15.44
C ASN A 129 -14.24 -16.23 14.51
N PHE A 130 -15.29 -16.92 14.94
CA PHE A 130 -16.52 -17.08 14.19
C PHE A 130 -17.27 -15.75 14.04
N ILE A 131 -17.48 -15.03 15.15
CA ILE A 131 -18.15 -13.73 15.15
C ILE A 131 -17.35 -12.74 14.30
N SER A 132 -16.03 -12.68 14.49
CA SER A 132 -15.12 -11.88 13.67
C SER A 132 -15.22 -12.23 12.19
N GLY A 133 -15.29 -13.52 11.84
CA GLY A 133 -15.49 -13.94 10.45
C GLY A 133 -16.80 -13.45 9.86
N LEU A 134 -17.90 -13.51 10.62
CA LEU A 134 -19.19 -12.99 10.18
C LEU A 134 -19.16 -11.47 9.99
N THR A 135 -18.54 -10.74 10.92
CA THR A 135 -18.33 -9.29 10.80
C THR A 135 -17.52 -8.94 9.56
N LEU A 136 -16.41 -9.64 9.30
CA LEU A 136 -15.59 -9.43 8.10
C LEU A 136 -16.39 -9.66 6.81
N LEU A 137 -17.26 -10.67 6.78
CA LEU A 137 -18.09 -10.97 5.60
C LEU A 137 -19.23 -9.95 5.40
N PHE A 138 -19.80 -9.44 6.49
CA PHE A 138 -20.92 -8.50 6.45
C PHE A 138 -20.49 -7.05 6.22
N GLU A 139 -19.53 -6.57 7.00
CA GLU A 139 -19.04 -5.18 6.92
C GLU A 139 -18.00 -4.99 5.82
N GLN A 140 -17.30 -6.06 5.43
CA GLN A 140 -16.27 -6.07 4.38
C GLN A 140 -15.20 -4.97 4.51
N PRO A 141 -14.55 -4.78 5.69
CA PRO A 141 -13.43 -3.84 5.83
C PRO A 141 -12.19 -4.30 5.04
N ILE A 142 -12.12 -5.60 4.72
CA ILE A 142 -11.15 -6.21 3.83
C ILE A 142 -11.88 -7.16 2.87
N LYS A 143 -11.43 -7.21 1.62
CA LYS A 143 -11.99 -8.05 0.57
C LYS A 143 -10.94 -8.98 -0.01
N VAL A 144 -11.39 -10.05 -0.64
CA VAL A 144 -10.50 -10.93 -1.43
C VAL A 144 -9.90 -10.13 -2.57
N GLY A 145 -8.58 -10.12 -2.67
CA GLY A 145 -7.80 -9.31 -3.61
C GLY A 145 -7.16 -8.07 -3.00
N ASP A 146 -7.60 -7.62 -1.81
CA ASP A 146 -7.01 -6.45 -1.16
C ASP A 146 -5.58 -6.73 -0.68
N TYR A 147 -4.70 -5.73 -0.78
CA TYR A 147 -3.38 -5.76 -0.14
C TYR A 147 -3.49 -5.19 1.27
N VAL A 148 -3.28 -6.05 2.27
CA VAL A 148 -3.50 -5.73 3.68
C VAL A 148 -2.24 -5.97 4.50
N GLU A 149 -2.10 -5.19 5.56
CA GLU A 149 -1.07 -5.36 6.58
C GLU A 149 -1.73 -5.49 7.95
N VAL A 150 -1.48 -6.61 8.61
CA VAL A 150 -1.97 -6.91 9.96
C VAL A 150 -0.79 -7.36 10.81
N ASP A 151 -0.61 -6.73 11.98
CA ASP A 151 0.57 -6.87 12.84
C ASP A 151 1.90 -6.52 12.13
N LYS A 152 2.58 -7.53 11.58
CA LYS A 152 3.84 -7.43 10.82
C LYS A 152 3.79 -8.26 9.53
N LEU A 153 2.60 -8.71 9.17
CA LEU A 153 2.36 -9.54 8.00
C LEU A 153 1.65 -8.67 6.95
N ALA A 154 2.32 -8.46 5.82
CA ALA A 154 1.76 -7.78 4.67
C ALA A 154 1.57 -8.76 3.51
N GLY A 155 0.44 -8.67 2.82
CA GLY A 155 0.14 -9.50 1.66
C GLY A 155 -1.27 -9.34 1.14
N THR A 156 -1.58 -10.08 0.09
CA THR A 156 -2.89 -10.06 -0.58
C THR A 156 -3.84 -11.08 0.04
N VAL A 157 -5.07 -10.68 0.31
CA VAL A 157 -6.11 -11.58 0.82
C VAL A 157 -6.56 -12.55 -0.29
N GLU A 158 -6.34 -13.85 -0.11
CA GLU A 158 -6.78 -14.87 -1.08
C GLU A 158 -8.17 -15.42 -0.80
N LYS A 159 -8.49 -15.59 0.50
CA LYS A 159 -9.74 -16.21 0.92
C LYS A 159 -10.09 -15.81 2.34
N ILE A 160 -11.34 -15.41 2.55
CA ILE A 160 -11.92 -15.19 3.88
C ILE A 160 -12.81 -16.39 4.19
N ALA A 161 -12.46 -17.16 5.22
CA ALA A 161 -13.27 -18.27 5.73
C ALA A 161 -13.86 -17.91 7.09
N ILE A 162 -14.73 -18.77 7.61
CA ILE A 162 -15.52 -18.47 8.82
C ILE A 162 -14.69 -18.22 10.09
N ARG A 163 -13.49 -18.81 10.19
CA ARG A 163 -12.61 -18.69 11.38
C ARG A 163 -11.24 -18.07 11.08
N SER A 164 -10.88 -17.96 9.82
CA SER A 164 -9.55 -17.54 9.41
C SER A 164 -9.56 -16.94 8.01
N THR A 165 -8.65 -16.02 7.77
CA THR A 165 -8.39 -15.40 6.48
C THR A 165 -7.01 -15.81 5.99
N THR A 166 -6.90 -16.13 4.71
CA THR A 166 -5.67 -16.56 4.06
C THR A 166 -5.04 -15.37 3.35
N ILE A 167 -3.79 -15.04 3.71
CA ILE A 167 -3.02 -13.95 3.12
C ILE A 167 -1.80 -14.54 2.41
N ARG A 168 -1.56 -14.15 1.15
CA ARG A 168 -0.33 -14.47 0.42
C ARG A 168 0.62 -13.27 0.45
N THR A 169 1.83 -13.48 0.97
CA THR A 169 2.88 -12.45 0.96
C THR A 169 3.49 -12.29 -0.43
N VAL A 170 4.21 -11.20 -0.66
CA VAL A 170 4.97 -10.96 -1.90
C VAL A 170 6.01 -12.05 -2.20
N ASN A 171 6.46 -12.77 -1.17
CA ASN A 171 7.40 -13.88 -1.29
C ASN A 171 6.71 -15.24 -1.59
N GLY A 172 5.40 -15.23 -1.86
CA GLY A 172 4.62 -16.43 -2.15
C GLY A 172 4.23 -17.26 -0.93
N ILE A 173 4.54 -16.80 0.30
CA ILE A 173 4.21 -17.51 1.54
C ILE A 173 2.73 -17.32 1.84
N VAL A 174 2.03 -18.43 2.14
CA VAL A 174 0.61 -18.43 2.52
C VAL A 174 0.49 -18.45 4.04
N ALA A 175 -0.03 -17.37 4.60
CA ALA A 175 -0.28 -17.21 6.03
C ALA A 175 -1.79 -17.36 6.32
N ILE A 176 -2.11 -18.18 7.32
CA ILE A 176 -3.49 -18.38 7.79
C ILE A 176 -3.67 -17.57 9.08
N VAL A 177 -4.43 -16.50 9.00
CA VAL A 177 -4.62 -15.54 10.11
C VAL A 177 -5.99 -15.76 10.75
N PRO A 178 -6.09 -15.97 12.07
CA PRO A 178 -7.38 -16.03 12.77
C PRO A 178 -8.18 -14.74 12.57
N ASN A 179 -9.48 -14.84 12.31
CA ASN A 179 -10.30 -13.67 11.99
C ASN A 179 -10.34 -12.63 13.12
N SER A 180 -10.24 -13.06 14.38
CA SER A 180 -10.24 -12.13 15.51
C SER A 180 -9.10 -11.11 15.43
N ARG A 181 -7.95 -11.49 14.84
CA ARG A 181 -6.79 -10.59 14.67
C ARG A 181 -7.09 -9.38 13.80
N PHE A 182 -8.08 -9.43 12.91
CA PHE A 182 -8.47 -8.29 12.09
C PHE A 182 -9.41 -7.31 12.80
N LEU A 183 -10.05 -7.75 13.89
CA LEU A 183 -10.89 -6.89 14.72
C LEU A 183 -10.14 -6.39 15.95
N ASP A 184 -9.25 -7.21 16.52
CA ASP A 184 -8.52 -6.90 17.76
C ASP A 184 -7.33 -5.97 17.52
N ASN A 185 -6.70 -6.04 16.34
CA ASN A 185 -5.49 -5.28 16.01
C ASN A 185 -5.75 -4.16 15.00
N ASN A 186 -4.79 -3.24 14.90
CA ASN A 186 -4.76 -2.28 13.81
C ASN A 186 -4.46 -2.99 12.47
N VAL A 187 -5.34 -2.80 11.50
CA VAL A 187 -5.22 -3.33 10.14
C VAL A 187 -5.08 -2.17 9.17
N VAL A 188 -4.09 -2.22 8.31
CA VAL A 188 -3.93 -1.26 7.20
C VAL A 188 -4.37 -1.96 5.92
N ASN A 189 -5.45 -1.46 5.31
CA ASN A 189 -5.87 -1.90 3.98
C ASN A 189 -5.40 -0.87 2.95
N TRP A 190 -4.40 -1.24 2.14
CA TRP A 190 -3.80 -0.34 1.15
C TRP A 190 -4.62 -0.22 -0.13
N SER A 191 -5.65 -1.05 -0.30
CA SER A 191 -6.47 -1.12 -1.52
C SER A 191 -7.96 -0.88 -1.25
N TYR A 192 -8.29 -0.31 -0.08
CA TYR A 192 -9.68 -0.10 0.32
C TYR A 192 -10.34 0.99 -0.54
N GLY A 193 -11.24 0.58 -1.43
CA GLY A 193 -12.03 1.47 -2.27
C GLY A 193 -11.26 2.04 -3.47
N ASP A 194 -10.07 2.59 -3.24
CA ASP A 194 -9.14 3.07 -4.28
C ASP A 194 -7.79 2.33 -4.14
N PRO A 195 -7.31 1.62 -5.17
CA PRO A 195 -6.00 0.98 -5.15
C PRO A 195 -4.83 1.99 -5.20
N ASN A 196 -5.10 3.24 -5.57
CA ASN A 196 -4.09 4.29 -5.61
C ASN A 196 -3.62 4.63 -4.20
N CYS A 197 -2.33 4.44 -3.92
CA CYS A 197 -1.75 4.78 -2.64
C CYS A 197 -0.54 5.71 -2.82
N ARG A 198 -0.31 6.56 -1.81
CA ARG A 198 0.83 7.48 -1.79
C ARG A 198 1.96 6.91 -0.95
N ILE A 199 3.13 6.79 -1.56
CA ILE A 199 4.36 6.34 -0.89
C ILE A 199 5.33 7.51 -0.74
N ASN A 200 6.21 7.43 0.24
CA ASN A 200 7.23 8.45 0.51
C ASN A 200 8.65 7.87 0.46
N ILE A 201 9.57 8.65 -0.12
CA ILE A 201 11.00 8.35 -0.18
C ILE A 201 11.74 9.45 0.56
N LYS A 202 12.43 9.05 1.64
CA LYS A 202 13.20 9.95 2.49
C LYS A 202 14.59 10.12 1.89
N VAL A 203 14.92 11.36 1.55
CA VAL A 203 16.20 11.72 0.93
C VAL A 203 16.94 12.71 1.82
N ARG A 204 18.26 12.55 1.90
CA ARG A 204 19.16 13.42 2.65
C ARG A 204 20.31 13.85 1.76
N VAL A 205 20.65 15.13 1.81
CA VAL A 205 21.76 15.74 1.08
C VAL A 205 22.53 16.67 2.00
N VAL A 206 23.77 17.02 1.66
CA VAL A 206 24.57 17.97 2.45
C VAL A 206 23.94 19.35 2.48
N GLU A 207 24.18 20.12 3.54
CA GLU A 207 23.62 21.47 3.72
C GLU A 207 23.99 22.45 2.60
N GLU A 208 25.18 22.29 2.02
CA GLU A 208 25.69 23.12 0.93
C GLU A 208 24.98 22.87 -0.41
N SER A 209 24.12 21.84 -0.49
CA SER A 209 23.34 21.56 -1.69
C SER A 209 22.22 22.56 -1.89
N ASP A 210 22.08 23.07 -3.11
CA ASP A 210 20.97 23.96 -3.46
C ASP A 210 19.63 23.21 -3.41
N SER A 211 18.74 23.65 -2.53
CA SER A 211 17.45 22.98 -2.25
C SER A 211 16.51 22.92 -3.45
N PHE A 212 16.61 23.86 -4.39
CA PHE A 212 15.83 23.87 -5.62
C PHE A 212 16.33 22.80 -6.60
N THR A 213 17.64 22.68 -6.76
CA THR A 213 18.28 21.65 -7.60
C THR A 213 17.90 20.25 -7.12
N VAL A 214 17.89 20.05 -5.80
CA VAL A 214 17.48 18.78 -5.18
C VAL A 214 16.02 18.49 -5.47
N MET A 215 15.14 19.47 -5.28
CA MET A 215 13.71 19.33 -5.60
C MET A 215 13.48 18.96 -7.08
N GLU A 216 14.13 19.66 -8.00
CA GLU A 216 14.04 19.38 -9.44
C GLU A 216 14.52 17.96 -9.78
N ALA A 217 15.63 17.52 -9.20
CA ALA A 217 16.15 16.17 -9.40
C ALA A 217 15.20 15.08 -8.87
N LEU A 218 14.59 15.28 -7.69
CA LEU A 218 13.63 14.34 -7.12
C LEU A 218 12.35 14.24 -7.95
N LEU A 219 11.83 15.37 -8.42
CA LEU A 219 10.65 15.38 -9.29
C LEU A 219 10.94 14.79 -10.68
N ALA A 220 12.15 14.97 -11.21
CA ALA A 220 12.58 14.35 -12.45
C ALA A 220 12.66 12.83 -12.31
N ALA A 221 13.33 12.33 -11.25
CA ALA A 221 13.40 10.91 -10.95
C ALA A 221 12.02 10.26 -10.82
N ALA A 222 11.07 10.92 -10.13
CA ALA A 222 9.70 10.43 -9.97
C ALA A 222 8.97 10.25 -11.31
N ARG A 223 9.19 11.15 -12.27
CA ARG A 223 8.52 11.12 -13.58
C ARG A 223 9.15 10.13 -14.57
N GLN A 224 10.37 9.65 -14.30
CA GLN A 224 11.01 8.62 -15.12
C GLN A 224 10.46 7.21 -14.83
N GLU A 225 9.89 6.97 -13.65
CA GLU A 225 9.31 5.68 -13.28
C GLU A 225 7.88 5.56 -13.80
N SER A 226 7.64 4.66 -14.76
CA SER A 226 6.33 4.49 -15.41
C SER A 226 5.20 4.04 -14.50
N ARG A 227 5.52 3.42 -13.35
CA ARG A 227 4.54 2.98 -12.34
C ARG A 227 4.10 4.09 -11.39
N VAL A 228 4.75 5.25 -11.43
CA VAL A 228 4.32 6.45 -10.70
C VAL A 228 3.24 7.16 -11.51
N LEU A 229 2.13 7.47 -10.86
CA LEU A 229 1.04 8.21 -11.48
C LEU A 229 1.47 9.64 -11.82
N SER A 230 1.12 10.07 -13.03
CA SER A 230 1.29 11.48 -13.45
C SER A 230 0.22 12.39 -12.86
N SER A 231 -0.98 11.85 -12.62
CA SER A 231 -2.08 12.50 -11.90
C SER A 231 -2.63 11.53 -10.85
N PRO A 232 -2.55 11.84 -9.55
CA PRO A 232 -2.01 13.07 -8.96
C PRO A 232 -0.48 13.20 -9.11
N SER A 233 0.02 14.42 -9.31
CA SER A 233 1.44 14.69 -9.58
C SER A 233 2.34 14.39 -8.37
N PRO A 234 3.60 13.96 -8.58
CA PRO A 234 4.61 13.87 -7.53
C PRO A 234 4.85 15.19 -6.79
N GLU A 235 5.14 15.11 -5.49
CA GLU A 235 5.40 16.27 -4.63
C GLU A 235 6.70 16.08 -3.86
N VAL A 236 7.39 17.17 -3.53
CA VAL A 236 8.61 17.13 -2.72
C VAL A 236 8.48 18.06 -1.52
N TYR A 237 8.57 17.50 -0.33
CA TYR A 237 8.51 18.26 0.92
C TYR A 237 9.89 18.43 1.53
N PHE A 238 10.25 19.68 1.83
CA PHE A 238 11.42 19.99 2.63
C PHE A 238 11.08 19.82 4.12
N LYS A 239 11.74 18.87 4.80
CA LYS A 239 11.49 18.51 6.21
C LYS A 239 12.43 19.25 7.18
N GLY A 240 13.20 20.22 6.66
CA GLY A 240 14.15 21.03 7.43
C GLY A 240 15.57 20.44 7.48
N VAL A 241 16.44 21.15 8.20
CA VAL A 241 17.87 20.85 8.35
C VAL A 241 18.13 20.10 9.65
N LYS A 242 19.03 19.11 9.63
CA LYS A 242 19.48 18.39 10.84
C LYS A 242 20.91 17.87 10.66
N LYS A 243 21.83 18.22 11.58
CA LYS A 243 23.22 17.72 11.59
C LYS A 243 23.89 17.90 10.21
N ASP A 244 23.88 19.12 9.70
CA ASP A 244 24.51 19.50 8.42
C ASP A 244 23.95 18.73 7.20
N THR A 245 22.69 18.28 7.30
CA THR A 245 21.97 17.64 6.19
C THR A 245 20.60 18.26 5.98
N LEU A 246 20.26 18.52 4.72
CA LEU A 246 18.92 18.89 4.28
C LEU A 246 18.10 17.60 4.14
N ARG A 247 16.88 17.57 4.70
CA ARG A 247 15.98 16.42 4.61
C ARG A 247 14.81 16.71 3.68
N PHE A 248 14.61 15.84 2.71
CA PHE A 248 13.50 15.89 1.76
C PHE A 248 12.66 14.61 1.84
N GLU A 249 11.39 14.73 1.53
CA GLU A 249 10.49 13.61 1.28
C GLU A 249 9.91 13.76 -0.11
N LEU A 250 10.19 12.81 -0.99
CA LEU A 250 9.54 12.67 -2.29
C LEU A 250 8.27 11.84 -2.08
N LEU A 251 7.12 12.40 -2.43
CA LEU A 251 5.81 11.76 -2.35
C LEU A 251 5.34 11.43 -3.75
N VAL A 252 4.99 10.15 -3.98
CA VAL A 252 4.51 9.68 -5.28
C VAL A 252 3.29 8.78 -5.09
N TRP A 253 2.36 8.87 -6.03
CA TRP A 253 1.18 7.99 -6.07
C TRP A 253 1.46 6.79 -6.98
N ILE A 254 1.04 5.60 -6.56
CA ILE A 254 1.18 4.33 -7.28
C ILE A 254 -0.16 3.61 -7.31
N GLN A 255 -0.41 2.80 -8.34
CA GLN A 255 -1.67 2.04 -8.48
C GLN A 255 -1.64 0.67 -7.78
N ASN A 256 -0.46 0.05 -7.66
CA ASN A 256 -0.31 -1.33 -7.18
C ASN A 256 0.51 -1.38 -5.89
N PRO A 257 -0.13 -1.42 -4.70
CA PRO A 257 0.58 -1.47 -3.42
C PRO A 257 1.51 -2.67 -3.26
N ILE A 258 1.21 -3.80 -3.93
CA ILE A 258 2.04 -5.01 -3.90
C ILE A 258 3.46 -4.78 -4.46
N GLU A 259 3.61 -3.85 -5.40
CA GLU A 259 4.89 -3.49 -6.02
C GLU A 259 5.63 -2.38 -5.28
N MET A 260 5.09 -1.89 -4.17
CA MET A 260 5.58 -0.71 -3.45
C MET A 260 7.09 -0.75 -3.20
N ASP A 261 7.64 -1.88 -2.75
CA ASP A 261 9.06 -1.98 -2.42
C ASP A 261 9.95 -1.97 -3.69
N ALA A 262 9.48 -2.60 -4.77
CA ALA A 262 10.16 -2.55 -6.06
C ALA A 262 10.18 -1.13 -6.64
N ILE A 263 9.06 -0.39 -6.53
CA ILE A 263 8.96 1.00 -6.97
C ILE A 263 9.86 1.91 -6.11
N LYS A 264 9.85 1.75 -4.79
CA LYS A 264 10.75 2.50 -3.89
C LYS A 264 12.22 2.29 -4.26
N SER A 265 12.61 1.05 -4.53
CA SER A 265 13.98 0.73 -4.94
C SER A 265 14.33 1.38 -6.29
N ALA A 266 13.47 1.26 -7.31
CA ALA A 266 13.68 1.87 -8.62
C ALA A 266 13.83 3.40 -8.52
N LEU A 267 12.95 4.06 -7.76
CA LEU A 267 13.02 5.49 -7.52
C LEU A 267 14.30 5.90 -6.79
N GLN A 268 14.80 5.11 -5.84
CA GLN A 268 16.08 5.39 -5.20
C GLN A 268 17.25 5.37 -6.18
N PHE A 269 17.29 4.41 -7.12
CA PHE A 269 18.31 4.37 -8.17
C PHE A 269 18.18 5.56 -9.14
N LEU A 270 16.95 5.94 -9.50
CA LEU A 270 16.72 7.11 -10.35
C LEU A 270 17.13 8.42 -9.67
N VAL A 271 16.83 8.58 -8.38
CA VAL A 271 17.27 9.72 -7.58
C VAL A 271 18.79 9.79 -7.52
N GLU A 272 19.46 8.66 -7.31
CA GLU A 272 20.92 8.58 -7.29
C GLU A 272 21.54 8.99 -8.64
N THR A 273 20.95 8.54 -9.75
CA THR A 273 21.35 8.93 -11.11
C THR A 273 21.18 10.44 -11.32
N GLU A 274 20.01 10.99 -11.00
CA GLU A 274 19.69 12.41 -11.18
C GLU A 274 20.56 13.32 -10.29
N PHE A 275 20.96 12.85 -9.11
CA PHE A 275 21.91 13.55 -8.24
C PHE A 275 23.31 13.56 -8.81
N ARG A 276 23.76 12.42 -9.35
CA ARG A 276 25.07 12.29 -10.00
C ARG A 276 25.18 13.22 -11.21
N ASP A 277 24.16 13.24 -12.07
CA ASP A 277 24.13 14.06 -13.28
C ASP A 277 24.15 15.56 -13.00
N ARG A 278 23.56 15.99 -11.86
CA ARG A 278 23.55 17.39 -11.42
C ARG A 278 24.69 17.74 -10.45
N ALA A 279 25.63 16.82 -10.22
CA ALA A 279 26.73 16.98 -9.27
C ALA A 279 26.27 17.40 -7.85
N ILE A 280 25.14 16.84 -7.39
CA ILE A 280 24.63 17.05 -6.04
C ILE A 280 25.36 16.09 -5.10
N ASP A 281 26.05 16.63 -4.08
CA ASP A 281 26.77 15.80 -3.13
C ASP A 281 25.82 15.15 -2.11
N THR A 282 25.90 13.83 -2.03
CA THR A 282 25.15 13.00 -1.08
C THR A 282 26.01 12.44 0.03
N LYS A 283 27.33 12.67 -0.01
CA LYS A 283 28.26 12.17 0.99
C LYS A 283 27.94 12.81 2.34
N SER A 284 27.98 12.02 3.42
CA SER A 284 27.83 12.56 4.77
C SER A 284 28.78 13.72 5.01
N ALA A 285 28.32 14.72 5.77
CA ALA A 285 29.12 15.86 6.20
C ALA A 285 30.54 15.42 6.60
N PRO A 286 31.60 16.10 6.15
CA PRO A 286 32.95 15.76 6.53
C PRO A 286 33.04 15.74 8.06
N THR A 287 33.57 14.65 8.62
CA THR A 287 33.82 14.58 10.06
C THR A 287 34.84 15.66 10.42
N THR A 288 34.38 16.77 10.99
CA THR A 288 35.28 17.78 11.57
C THR A 288 35.97 17.15 12.76
N VAL A 289 37.21 16.73 12.58
CA VAL A 289 38.08 16.29 13.67
C VAL A 289 38.69 17.55 14.29
N VAL A 290 38.16 17.96 15.44
CA VAL A 290 38.80 19.01 16.24
C VAL A 290 39.96 18.38 17.02
N LEU A 291 41.18 18.80 16.70
CA LEU A 291 42.39 18.33 17.37
C LEU A 291 42.73 19.27 18.53
N ASP A 292 42.14 19.00 19.70
CA ASP A 292 42.30 19.87 20.88
C ASP A 292 43.65 19.69 21.60
N ASN A 293 44.39 18.61 21.30
CA ASN A 293 45.58 18.24 22.06
C ASN A 293 46.82 18.07 21.16
N LEU A 294 47.29 19.20 20.64
CA LEU A 294 48.53 19.31 19.87
C LEU A 294 49.74 18.63 20.54
N PRO A 295 49.98 18.76 21.87
CA PRO A 295 51.09 18.09 22.56
C PRO A 295 51.04 16.55 22.51
N THR A 296 49.85 15.95 22.60
CA THR A 296 49.70 14.49 22.55
C THR A 296 49.84 13.94 21.14
N LEU A 297 49.46 14.73 20.12
CA LEU A 297 49.74 14.41 18.72
C LEU A 297 51.22 14.46 18.40
N THR A 298 51.96 15.46 18.90
CA THR A 298 53.42 15.47 18.75
C THR A 298 54.05 14.29 19.48
N ALA A 299 53.57 13.90 20.66
CA ALA A 299 54.09 12.72 21.36
C ALA A 299 53.82 11.40 20.61
N LEU A 300 52.65 11.24 19.97
CA LEU A 300 52.31 10.10 19.12
C LEU A 300 53.11 10.07 17.81
N LEU A 301 53.37 11.24 17.22
CA LEU A 301 54.19 11.39 16.02
C LEU A 301 55.70 11.29 16.30
N GLN A 302 56.12 11.52 17.55
CA GLN A 302 57.51 11.41 18.02
C GLN A 302 57.87 10.04 18.58
N LEU A 303 57.02 9.01 18.44
CA LEU A 303 57.40 7.65 18.80
C LEU A 303 58.72 7.30 18.08
N PRO A 304 59.82 7.06 18.82
CA PRO A 304 61.06 6.62 18.21
C PRO A 304 60.79 5.23 17.64
N ASN A 305 61.06 5.07 16.34
CA ASN A 305 60.97 3.79 15.65
C ASN A 305 61.82 2.78 16.43
N LYS A 306 61.18 1.94 17.25
CA LYS A 306 61.88 1.02 18.14
C LYS A 306 62.54 -0.01 17.25
N GLN A 307 63.87 0.08 17.17
CA GLN A 307 64.73 -0.86 16.47
C GLN A 307 64.31 -2.30 16.78
N THR A 308 63.87 -2.99 15.74
CA THR A 308 63.89 -4.44 15.62
C THR A 308 65.31 -4.92 15.91
N THR A 309 65.49 -5.63 17.02
CA THR A 309 66.70 -6.44 17.26
C THR A 309 66.76 -7.55 16.22
N ASN A 310 67.88 -7.63 15.51
CA ASN A 310 68.19 -8.70 14.55
C ASN A 310 68.13 -10.08 15.22
N GLY A 311 67.41 -11.01 14.60
CA GLY A 311 67.51 -12.44 14.94
C GLY A 311 66.34 -13.32 14.48
N SER A 312 66.35 -13.69 13.19
CA SER A 312 65.74 -14.91 12.59
C SER A 312 64.28 -14.88 12.06
N ILE A 313 64.22 -14.87 10.71
CA ILE A 313 63.33 -15.57 9.75
C ILE A 313 61.84 -15.15 9.64
N VAL A 314 61.47 -14.51 8.52
CA VAL A 314 60.70 -15.08 7.37
C VAL A 314 60.23 -13.96 6.40
N ALA A 315 60.56 -14.16 5.12
CA ALA A 315 59.91 -13.75 3.87
C ALA A 315 59.80 -12.27 3.43
N SER A 316 60.67 -11.96 2.45
CA SER A 316 60.42 -11.36 1.13
C SER A 316 59.90 -9.93 1.01
N GLY A 317 60.80 -9.05 0.57
CA GLY A 317 60.51 -7.83 -0.19
C GLY A 317 61.70 -7.45 -1.07
N ASP A 318 61.53 -7.59 -2.39
CA ASP A 318 62.43 -7.01 -3.40
C ASP A 318 62.16 -5.51 -3.57
N SER A 319 63.23 -4.82 -3.99
CA SER A 319 63.48 -3.40 -3.81
C SER A 319 62.89 -2.45 -4.87
N ALA A 320 62.42 -1.30 -4.36
CA ALA A 320 62.53 0.08 -4.85
C ALA A 320 63.05 0.41 -6.27
N SER A 321 62.40 1.42 -6.89
CA SER A 321 63.08 2.66 -7.31
C SER A 321 62.11 3.84 -7.56
N THR A 322 62.39 4.97 -6.90
CA THR A 322 61.92 6.35 -7.20
C THR A 322 62.79 6.95 -8.34
N PRO A 323 62.45 8.09 -9.02
CA PRO A 323 62.47 9.44 -8.39
C PRO A 323 61.53 10.51 -9.02
N GLY A 324 61.31 11.64 -8.32
CA GLY A 324 60.95 12.91 -8.98
C GLY A 324 60.09 13.91 -8.20
N ASN A 325 60.74 14.83 -7.50
CA ASN A 325 60.15 16.00 -6.83
C ASN A 325 59.53 17.01 -7.82
N GLY A 326 58.41 17.61 -7.42
CA GLY A 326 57.82 18.78 -8.09
C GLY A 326 56.65 19.38 -7.29
N LEU A 327 56.94 20.13 -6.23
CA LEU A 327 55.98 21.01 -5.56
C LEU A 327 55.60 22.15 -6.52
N ARG A 328 54.35 22.19 -7.00
CA ARG A 328 53.77 23.36 -7.68
C ARG A 328 52.94 24.18 -6.68
N PRO A 329 53.05 25.52 -6.67
CA PRO A 329 52.22 26.37 -5.83
C PRO A 329 50.78 26.39 -6.35
N LEU A 330 49.81 26.33 -5.43
CA LEU A 330 48.39 26.56 -5.71
C LEU A 330 48.18 28.04 -6.07
N ASN A 331 48.22 28.36 -7.36
CA ASN A 331 47.76 29.65 -7.86
C ASN A 331 46.37 29.53 -8.48
N SER A 332 45.49 30.42 -8.00
CA SER A 332 44.34 31.01 -8.68
C SER A 332 43.28 30.10 -9.30
N THR A 333 42.12 30.07 -8.64
CA THR A 333 40.82 30.41 -9.25
C THR A 333 40.62 30.00 -10.71
N THR A 334 40.61 28.70 -10.99
CA THR A 334 39.77 28.17 -12.07
C THR A 334 38.55 27.58 -11.40
N ALA A 335 37.49 28.40 -11.35
CA ALA A 335 36.15 27.89 -11.18
C ALA A 335 36.01 26.71 -12.16
N LEU A 336 35.74 25.52 -11.63
CA LEU A 336 35.28 24.39 -12.42
C LEU A 336 34.10 24.90 -13.24
N GLU A 337 34.31 25.18 -14.53
CA GLU A 337 33.24 25.51 -15.44
C GLU A 337 32.28 24.31 -15.39
N LYS A 338 31.13 24.53 -14.75
CA LYS A 338 30.06 23.55 -14.65
C LYS A 338 29.78 23.03 -16.06
N PRO A 339 29.64 21.71 -16.25
CA PRO A 339 29.30 21.17 -17.56
C PRO A 339 28.02 21.85 -18.06
N ILE A 340 28.00 22.15 -19.36
CA ILE A 340 26.98 22.93 -20.08
C ILE A 340 25.57 22.27 -20.04
N GLY A 341 25.38 21.18 -19.27
CA GLY A 341 24.08 20.58 -18.93
C GLY A 341 23.41 21.10 -17.64
N GLY A 342 24.06 21.99 -16.88
CA GLY A 342 23.74 22.31 -15.49
C GLY A 342 23.09 23.68 -15.19
N PHE A 343 22.22 24.20 -16.06
CA PHE A 343 21.38 25.34 -15.67
C PHE A 343 20.21 24.85 -14.80
N LEU A 344 20.00 25.46 -13.63
CA LEU A 344 18.80 25.22 -12.85
C LEU A 344 17.58 25.62 -13.65
N LEU A 345 16.48 24.88 -13.54
CA LEU A 345 15.24 25.22 -14.25
C LEU A 345 14.76 26.62 -13.87
N ARG A 346 14.95 27.05 -12.62
CA ARG A 346 14.67 28.44 -12.20
C ARG A 346 15.43 29.48 -13.03
N ASP A 347 16.70 29.22 -13.35
CA ASP A 347 17.56 30.16 -14.07
C ASP A 347 17.20 30.20 -15.56
N LEU A 348 16.79 29.05 -16.11
CA LEU A 348 16.26 28.95 -17.47
C LEU A 348 14.89 29.64 -17.58
N LEU A 349 14.00 29.41 -16.62
CA LEU A 349 12.70 30.08 -16.57
C LEU A 349 12.87 31.59 -16.42
N ARG A 350 13.80 32.08 -15.60
CA ARG A 350 14.02 33.54 -15.47
C ARG A 350 14.50 34.21 -16.76
N LYS A 351 15.11 33.47 -17.70
CA LYS A 351 15.47 34.00 -19.03
C LYS A 351 14.25 34.22 -19.92
N VAL A 352 13.15 33.54 -19.64
CA VAL A 352 11.87 33.71 -20.34
C VAL A 352 11.23 35.01 -19.88
N SER A 353 10.89 35.90 -20.83
CA SER A 353 10.46 37.28 -20.59
C SER A 353 9.37 37.43 -19.52
N TYR A 354 8.47 36.46 -19.41
CA TYR A 354 7.30 36.49 -18.52
C TYR A 354 7.62 36.13 -17.06
N PHE A 355 8.61 35.25 -16.86
CA PHE A 355 9.04 34.78 -15.54
C PHE A 355 10.19 35.61 -14.96
N GLN A 356 10.69 36.60 -15.70
CA GLN A 356 11.76 37.51 -15.26
C GLN A 356 11.45 38.18 -13.92
N GLN A 357 10.19 38.57 -13.72
CA GLN A 357 9.72 39.29 -12.53
C GLN A 357 9.15 38.36 -11.43
N CYS A 358 9.12 37.05 -11.66
CA CYS A 358 8.65 36.11 -10.64
C CYS A 358 9.68 35.95 -9.52
N SER A 359 9.20 35.97 -8.29
CA SER A 359 9.97 35.61 -7.10
C SER A 359 10.35 34.13 -7.11
N ASP A 360 11.37 33.77 -6.33
CA ASP A 360 11.82 32.37 -6.21
C ASP A 360 10.72 31.44 -5.68
N VAL A 361 9.81 31.97 -4.87
CA VAL A 361 8.66 31.23 -4.34
C VAL A 361 7.65 30.93 -5.44
N GLU A 362 7.39 31.88 -6.33
CA GLU A 362 6.48 31.71 -7.48
C GLU A 362 7.08 30.73 -8.50
N LEU A 363 8.37 30.89 -8.81
CA LEU A 363 9.08 29.95 -9.68
C LEU A 363 9.09 28.54 -9.11
N ARG A 364 9.22 28.39 -7.79
CA ARG A 364 9.08 27.09 -7.12
C ARG A 364 7.72 26.44 -7.41
N GLN A 365 6.65 27.20 -7.25
CA GLN A 365 5.29 26.70 -7.48
C GLN A 365 5.09 26.29 -8.94
N VAL A 366 5.66 27.04 -9.89
CA VAL A 366 5.64 26.69 -11.30
C VAL A 366 6.41 25.38 -11.54
N ILE A 367 7.62 25.26 -11.00
CA ILE A 367 8.48 24.07 -11.15
C ILE A 367 7.85 22.81 -10.54
N GLU A 368 7.18 22.94 -9.38
CA GLU A 368 6.44 21.83 -8.77
C GLU A 368 5.30 21.34 -9.68
N LYS A 369 4.74 22.25 -10.48
CA LYS A 369 3.59 22.04 -11.36
C LYS A 369 3.96 21.67 -12.81
N GLY A 370 5.24 21.69 -13.16
CA GLY A 370 5.73 21.33 -14.48
C GLY A 370 7.00 20.49 -14.45
N TYR A 371 7.56 20.17 -15.60
CA TYR A 371 8.77 19.35 -15.70
C TYR A 371 9.62 19.65 -16.92
N ARG A 372 10.90 19.32 -16.82
CA ARG A 372 11.83 19.41 -17.94
C ARG A 372 11.69 18.16 -18.82
N LYS A 373 11.45 18.34 -20.12
CA LYS A 373 11.50 17.29 -21.15
C LYS A 373 12.67 17.56 -22.08
N LYS A 374 13.57 16.59 -22.22
CA LYS A 374 14.71 16.66 -23.14
C LYS A 374 14.36 15.88 -24.40
N LEU A 375 14.59 16.49 -25.56
CA LEU A 375 14.29 15.90 -26.86
C LEU A 375 15.53 15.97 -27.76
N ALA A 376 15.75 14.91 -28.53
CA ALA A 376 16.80 14.89 -29.54
C ALA A 376 16.42 15.77 -30.75
N SER A 377 17.37 16.06 -31.63
CA SER A 377 17.08 16.72 -32.92
C SER A 377 16.13 15.86 -33.76
N ASN A 378 15.21 16.51 -34.48
CA ASN A 378 14.17 15.90 -35.33
C ASN A 378 13.08 15.08 -34.60
N GLU A 379 12.94 15.19 -33.27
CA GLU A 379 11.82 14.59 -32.56
C GLU A 379 10.54 15.43 -32.68
N ILE A 380 9.40 14.76 -32.84
CA ILE A 380 8.08 15.39 -32.92
C ILE A 380 7.54 15.59 -31.51
N ILE A 381 7.21 16.83 -31.17
CA ILE A 381 6.62 17.21 -29.87
C ILE A 381 5.11 16.91 -29.87
N CYS A 382 4.42 17.33 -30.93
CA CYS A 382 3.01 17.03 -31.22
C CYS A 382 2.73 17.21 -32.71
N ARG A 383 1.65 16.63 -33.21
CA ARG A 383 1.21 16.74 -34.61
C ARG A 383 0.01 17.68 -34.74
N GLU A 384 -0.15 18.24 -35.93
CA GLU A 384 -1.38 18.97 -36.30
C GLU A 384 -2.61 18.09 -36.04
N ASN A 385 -3.67 18.70 -35.51
CA ASN A 385 -4.93 18.07 -35.08
C ASN A 385 -4.87 17.16 -33.84
N ASP A 386 -3.71 16.98 -33.20
CA ASP A 386 -3.67 16.31 -31.90
C ASP A 386 -4.47 17.10 -30.84
N PRO A 387 -5.03 16.45 -29.82
CA PRO A 387 -5.58 17.17 -28.67
C PRO A 387 -4.45 17.93 -27.94
N GLY A 388 -4.70 19.20 -27.60
CA GLY A 388 -3.75 20.03 -26.86
C GLY A 388 -4.04 20.07 -25.36
N ASP A 389 -3.32 19.25 -24.61
CA ASP A 389 -3.42 19.12 -23.14
C ASP A 389 -2.23 19.74 -22.39
N SER A 390 -1.17 20.11 -23.10
CA SER A 390 0.10 20.57 -22.52
C SER A 390 0.64 21.83 -23.19
N PHE A 391 1.28 22.67 -22.40
CA PHE A 391 1.97 23.89 -22.79
C PHE A 391 3.48 23.70 -22.67
N TYR A 392 4.24 24.25 -23.62
CA TYR A 392 5.69 24.07 -23.67
C TYR A 392 6.42 25.42 -23.66
N ILE A 393 7.47 25.50 -22.86
CA ILE A 393 8.43 26.61 -22.85
C ILE A 393 9.77 26.10 -23.34
N ILE A 394 10.35 26.75 -24.35
CA ILE A 394 11.68 26.37 -24.86
C ILE A 394 12.74 26.95 -23.95
N LEU A 395 13.43 26.08 -23.20
CA LEU A 395 14.52 26.49 -22.31
C LEU A 395 15.88 26.54 -23.02
N SER A 396 16.05 25.72 -24.05
CA SER A 396 17.26 25.63 -24.87
C SER A 396 16.93 24.90 -26.19
N GLY A 397 17.61 25.26 -27.27
CA GLY A 397 17.36 24.72 -28.61
C GLY A 397 16.31 25.52 -29.40
N ALA A 398 15.87 24.93 -30.51
CA ALA A 398 14.92 25.50 -31.45
C ALA A 398 13.92 24.44 -31.96
N VAL A 399 12.67 24.88 -32.13
CA VAL A 399 11.55 24.06 -32.60
C VAL A 399 10.98 24.66 -33.86
N GLU A 400 10.86 23.85 -34.89
CA GLU A 400 10.16 24.17 -36.12
C GLU A 400 8.64 23.99 -35.93
N VAL A 401 7.87 24.98 -36.37
CA VAL A 401 6.41 24.94 -36.49
C VAL A 401 6.07 24.73 -37.96
N PHE A 402 5.56 23.54 -38.27
CA PHE A 402 5.24 23.11 -39.62
C PHE A 402 3.75 22.77 -39.73
N VAL A 403 3.06 23.34 -40.70
CA VAL A 403 1.65 23.01 -40.96
C VAL A 403 1.61 22.00 -42.11
N GLU A 404 1.18 20.77 -41.81
CA GLU A 404 1.15 19.66 -42.76
C GLU A 404 0.14 19.92 -43.88
N SER A 405 -1.02 20.51 -43.54
CA SER A 405 -2.11 20.78 -44.47
C SER A 405 -1.75 21.72 -45.63
N ILE A 406 -0.79 22.62 -45.42
CA ILE A 406 -0.25 23.52 -46.46
C ILE A 406 1.22 23.25 -46.81
N SER A 407 1.81 22.18 -46.23
CA SER A 407 3.22 21.80 -46.38
C SER A 407 4.20 22.97 -46.26
N GLN A 408 3.92 23.89 -45.33
CA GLN A 408 4.66 25.14 -45.19
C GLN A 408 5.22 25.26 -43.77
N GLN A 409 6.49 25.64 -43.70
CA GLN A 409 7.13 26.07 -42.47
C GLN A 409 6.59 27.46 -42.09
N VAL A 410 5.92 27.54 -40.94
CA VAL A 410 5.26 28.77 -40.49
C VAL A 410 6.22 29.60 -39.64
N ALA A 411 7.02 28.95 -38.79
CA ALA A 411 7.98 29.63 -37.92
C ALA A 411 9.04 28.68 -37.37
N ILE A 412 10.15 29.27 -36.93
CA ILE A 412 11.08 28.64 -35.99
C ILE A 412 10.91 29.34 -34.66
N ARG A 413 10.79 28.56 -33.59
CA ARG A 413 10.70 29.04 -32.23
C ARG A 413 11.99 28.75 -31.48
N THR A 414 12.50 29.74 -30.77
CA THR A 414 13.79 29.66 -30.10
C THR A 414 13.64 29.79 -28.59
N THR A 415 14.74 29.61 -27.87
CA THR A 415 14.81 29.72 -26.41
C THR A 415 14.11 30.98 -25.89
N GLY A 416 13.26 30.82 -24.86
CA GLY A 416 12.46 31.90 -24.27
C GLY A 416 11.03 31.97 -24.80
N GLU A 417 10.70 31.26 -25.88
CA GLU A 417 9.38 31.29 -26.50
C GLU A 417 8.47 30.13 -26.04
N PHE A 418 7.16 30.37 -26.17
CA PHE A 418 6.11 29.38 -25.87
C PHE A 418 5.65 28.65 -27.11
N ILE A 419 5.21 27.41 -26.93
CA ILE A 419 4.58 26.64 -27.98
C ILE A 419 3.44 25.80 -27.41
N GLY A 420 2.42 25.58 -28.24
CA GLY A 420 1.26 24.77 -27.89
C GLY A 420 0.23 25.49 -27.03
N GLU A 421 0.36 26.80 -26.90
CA GLU A 421 -0.50 27.70 -26.14
C GLU A 421 -1.88 27.86 -26.76
N MET A 422 -1.96 27.87 -28.09
CA MET A 422 -3.23 28.05 -28.81
C MET A 422 -4.24 26.95 -28.50
N SER A 423 -3.82 25.69 -28.44
CA SER A 423 -4.76 24.59 -28.20
C SER A 423 -5.32 24.57 -26.77
N LEU A 424 -4.52 25.01 -25.80
CA LEU A 424 -4.96 25.12 -24.40
C LEU A 424 -5.88 26.31 -24.17
N LEU A 425 -5.66 27.42 -24.87
CA LEU A 425 -6.37 28.68 -24.67
C LEU A 425 -7.56 28.87 -25.60
N MET A 426 -7.55 28.23 -26.77
CA MET A 426 -8.64 28.31 -27.75
C MET A 426 -9.54 27.08 -27.73
N GLY A 427 -9.18 26.04 -26.97
CA GLY A 427 -9.92 24.78 -26.91
C GLY A 427 -9.94 24.00 -28.23
N SER A 428 -9.13 24.41 -29.21
CA SER A 428 -9.03 23.76 -30.51
C SER A 428 -7.90 22.72 -30.52
N PRO A 429 -7.95 21.73 -31.43
CA PRO A 429 -6.81 20.84 -31.69
C PRO A 429 -5.52 21.61 -32.05
N ARG A 430 -4.37 20.92 -32.04
CA ARG A 430 -3.08 21.50 -32.44
C ARG A 430 -3.18 22.08 -33.85
N THR A 431 -2.77 23.36 -34.01
CA THR A 431 -2.85 24.08 -35.29
C THR A 431 -1.68 23.80 -36.23
N ALA A 432 -0.61 23.16 -35.72
CA ALA A 432 0.60 22.84 -36.48
C ALA A 432 1.33 21.66 -35.81
N THR A 433 2.14 20.95 -36.60
CA THR A 433 3.10 19.97 -36.13
C THR A 433 4.35 20.69 -35.60
N LEU A 434 4.82 20.27 -34.42
CA LEU A 434 6.00 20.81 -33.76
C LEU A 434 7.13 19.79 -33.80
N ARG A 435 8.29 20.18 -34.33
CA ARG A 435 9.47 19.31 -34.45
C ARG A 435 10.74 20.01 -33.99
N THR A 436 11.59 19.35 -33.22
CA THR A 436 12.86 19.91 -32.77
C THR A 436 13.86 20.00 -33.93
N ILE A 437 14.62 21.09 -34.02
CA ILE A 437 15.67 21.28 -35.03
C ILE A 437 17.01 20.76 -34.50
N ASP A 438 17.31 21.09 -33.26
CA ASP A 438 18.50 20.66 -32.51
C ASP A 438 18.08 20.03 -31.18
N GLU A 439 19.06 19.60 -30.37
CA GLU A 439 18.81 19.06 -29.04
C GLU A 439 18.08 20.10 -28.18
N THR A 440 16.80 19.86 -27.92
CA THR A 440 15.89 20.84 -27.34
C THR A 440 15.49 20.45 -25.93
N ILE A 441 15.48 21.42 -25.04
CA ILE A 441 14.99 21.26 -23.68
C ILE A 441 13.72 22.09 -23.53
N LEU A 442 12.62 21.41 -23.19
CA LEU A 442 11.33 22.02 -22.94
C LEU A 442 11.01 22.00 -21.45
N PHE A 443 10.29 23.00 -20.97
CA PHE A 443 9.53 22.92 -19.72
C PHE A 443 8.06 22.73 -20.06
N VAL A 444 7.49 21.63 -19.59
CA VAL A 444 6.13 21.17 -19.88
C VAL A 444 5.25 21.44 -18.68
N VAL A 445 4.10 22.07 -18.91
CA VAL A 445 3.04 22.27 -17.92
C VAL A 445 1.74 21.75 -18.51
N ASP A 446 1.05 20.85 -17.81
CA ASP A 446 -0.26 20.36 -18.25
C ASP A 446 -1.38 21.38 -17.98
N ARG A 447 -2.54 21.16 -18.58
CA ARG A 447 -3.71 22.03 -18.48
C ARG A 447 -4.13 22.31 -17.04
N ASP A 448 -4.24 21.29 -16.21
CA ASP A 448 -4.81 21.40 -14.85
C ASP A 448 -3.84 22.17 -13.93
N ASN A 449 -2.54 21.93 -14.11
CA ASN A 449 -1.49 22.64 -13.42
C ASN A 449 -1.35 24.09 -13.89
N LEU A 450 -1.50 24.34 -15.20
CA LEU A 450 -1.55 25.70 -15.75
C LEU A 450 -2.77 26.46 -15.22
N GLN A 451 -3.95 25.84 -15.19
CA GLN A 451 -5.16 26.42 -14.62
C GLN A 451 -4.95 26.84 -13.16
N SER A 452 -4.44 25.93 -12.35
CA SER A 452 -4.15 26.18 -10.93
C SER A 452 -3.14 27.32 -10.76
N LEU A 453 -2.14 27.41 -11.64
CA LEU A 453 -1.15 28.47 -11.63
C LEU A 453 -1.76 29.84 -11.97
N LEU A 454 -2.57 29.92 -13.03
CA LEU A 454 -3.21 31.14 -13.50
C LEU A 454 -4.26 31.68 -12.52
N GLN A 455 -5.00 30.79 -11.83
CA GLN A 455 -5.94 31.19 -10.78
C GLN A 455 -5.24 31.88 -9.60
N LYS A 456 -4.05 31.42 -9.24
CA LYS A 456 -3.29 31.94 -8.10
C LYS A 456 -2.54 33.23 -8.43
N HIS A 457 -2.20 33.45 -9.71
CA HIS A 457 -1.35 34.55 -10.19
C HIS A 457 -2.02 35.29 -11.35
N GLN A 458 -3.02 36.13 -11.05
CA GLN A 458 -3.78 36.88 -12.06
C GLN A 458 -2.91 37.80 -12.94
N ASP A 459 -1.85 38.38 -12.38
CA ASP A 459 -0.90 39.22 -13.13
C ASP A 459 -0.14 38.45 -14.21
N LEU A 460 0.15 37.16 -13.96
CA LEU A 460 0.80 36.28 -14.92
C LEU A 460 -0.16 35.91 -16.06
N ALA A 461 -1.45 35.73 -15.75
CA ALA A 461 -2.49 35.51 -16.75
C ALA A 461 -2.67 36.72 -17.70
N ASP A 462 -2.69 37.94 -17.15
CA ASP A 462 -2.83 39.16 -17.94
C ASP A 462 -1.60 39.41 -18.83
N LYS A 463 -0.38 39.14 -18.34
CA LYS A 463 0.86 39.20 -19.15
C LYS A 463 0.89 38.18 -20.29
N ILE A 464 0.43 36.95 -20.02
CA ILE A 464 0.31 35.92 -21.06
C ILE A 464 -0.73 36.36 -22.10
N ALA A 465 -1.87 36.90 -21.68
CA ALA A 465 -2.93 37.39 -22.58
C ALA A 465 -2.44 38.51 -23.51
N GLU A 466 -1.65 39.47 -23.00
CA GLU A 466 -1.11 40.59 -23.76
C GLU A 466 -0.20 40.12 -24.90
N GLU A 467 0.70 39.18 -24.59
CA GLU A 467 1.61 38.61 -25.57
C GLU A 467 0.88 37.85 -26.68
N LEU A 468 -0.11 37.05 -26.29
CA LEU A 468 -0.88 36.26 -27.25
C LEU A 468 -1.68 37.14 -28.21
N SER A 469 -2.14 38.29 -27.73
CA SER A 469 -2.79 39.29 -28.59
C SER A 469 -1.85 39.79 -29.67
N LYS A 470 -0.61 40.16 -29.31
CA LYS A 470 0.43 40.59 -30.27
C LYS A 470 0.74 39.49 -31.29
N ARG A 471 0.76 38.23 -30.85
CA ARG A 471 1.01 37.06 -31.73
C ARG A 471 -0.16 36.73 -32.65
N GLN A 472 -1.40 36.84 -32.18
CA GLN A 472 -2.59 36.62 -33.00
C GLN A 472 -2.66 37.63 -34.15
N GLU A 473 -2.30 38.89 -33.89
CA GLU A 473 -2.20 39.93 -34.93
C GLU A 473 -1.14 39.58 -35.98
N THR A 474 -0.01 39.00 -35.55
CA THR A 474 1.07 38.54 -36.44
C THR A 474 0.67 37.32 -37.27
N LEU A 475 -0.12 36.39 -36.72
CA LEU A 475 -0.62 35.22 -37.47
C LEU A 475 -1.75 35.61 -38.44
N LYS A 476 -2.57 36.60 -38.06
CA LYS A 476 -3.62 37.14 -38.91
C LYS A 476 -3.05 37.86 -40.13
N SER A 477 -1.91 38.55 -39.98
CA SER A 477 -1.21 39.16 -41.12
C SER A 477 -0.57 38.13 -42.08
N LEU A 478 -0.37 36.89 -41.63
CA LEU A 478 0.11 35.76 -42.42
C LEU A 478 -1.02 34.91 -43.03
N GLY A 479 -2.29 35.30 -42.88
CA GLY A 479 -3.44 34.63 -43.50
C GLY A 479 -3.98 33.38 -42.77
N ILE A 480 -3.48 33.10 -41.56
CA ILE A 480 -3.93 31.94 -40.76
C ILE A 480 -5.12 32.37 -39.90
N THR A 481 -6.33 31.98 -40.30
CA THR A 481 -7.57 32.36 -39.58
C THR A 481 -7.87 31.36 -38.45
N ILE A 482 -7.61 31.76 -37.20
CA ILE A 482 -7.91 30.96 -36.01
C ILE A 482 -9.31 31.35 -35.47
N GLY A 483 -10.35 30.67 -35.95
CA GLY A 483 -11.69 30.68 -35.34
C GLY A 483 -12.51 31.98 -35.43
N ALA A 484 -13.83 31.85 -35.45
CA ALA A 484 -14.80 32.89 -35.78
C ALA A 484 -14.65 34.20 -34.96
N THR A 485 -14.42 35.31 -35.67
CA THR A 485 -14.40 36.67 -35.16
C THR A 485 -15.82 37.18 -34.91
N ASN A 486 -16.16 37.50 -33.65
CA ASN A 486 -17.20 38.49 -33.33
C ASN A 486 -16.57 39.89 -33.42
N ILE A 487 -17.29 40.82 -34.04
CA ILE A 487 -16.75 42.02 -34.71
C ILE A 487 -16.52 43.23 -33.77
N GLU A 488 -16.76 43.15 -32.45
CA GLU A 488 -16.80 44.35 -31.60
C GLU A 488 -15.79 44.45 -30.44
N GLU A 489 -14.88 43.50 -30.24
CA GLU A 489 -13.90 43.53 -29.11
C GLU A 489 -12.45 43.47 -29.61
N THR A 490 -11.53 44.17 -28.93
CA THR A 490 -10.08 44.09 -29.22
C THR A 490 -9.55 42.68 -28.94
N PRO A 491 -8.56 42.16 -29.71
CA PRO A 491 -8.04 40.79 -29.56
C PRO A 491 -7.58 40.47 -28.13
N PHE A 492 -6.94 41.44 -27.46
CA PHE A 492 -6.55 41.33 -26.06
C PHE A 492 -7.73 41.05 -25.11
N ASN A 493 -8.82 41.80 -25.24
CA ASN A 493 -9.99 41.63 -24.38
C ASN A 493 -10.71 40.29 -24.65
N GLN A 494 -10.72 39.82 -25.90
CA GLN A 494 -11.26 38.50 -26.25
C GLN A 494 -10.44 37.36 -25.63
N ILE A 495 -9.10 37.43 -25.75
CA ILE A 495 -8.20 36.43 -25.17
C ILE A 495 -8.31 36.43 -23.64
N ARG A 496 -8.32 37.61 -23.01
CA ARG A 496 -8.46 37.77 -21.56
C ARG A 496 -9.78 37.18 -21.04
N LYS A 497 -10.90 37.48 -21.71
CA LYS A 497 -12.23 36.96 -21.36
C LYS A 497 -12.31 35.44 -21.54
N ARG A 498 -11.63 34.88 -22.54
CA ARG A 498 -11.54 33.42 -22.74
C ARG A 498 -10.64 32.73 -21.71
N ILE A 499 -9.48 33.30 -21.38
CA ILE A 499 -8.63 32.82 -20.28
C ILE A 499 -9.47 32.75 -19.00
N ARG A 500 -10.21 33.81 -18.70
CA ARG A 500 -11.15 33.84 -17.56
C ARG A 500 -12.25 32.77 -17.64
N ALA A 501 -12.87 32.60 -18.81
CA ALA A 501 -13.93 31.62 -19.01
C ALA A 501 -13.45 30.14 -18.96
N ILE A 502 -12.27 29.85 -19.50
CA ILE A 502 -11.70 28.49 -19.56
C ILE A 502 -11.11 28.09 -18.20
N PHE A 503 -10.47 29.02 -17.52
CA PHE A 503 -9.78 28.74 -16.25
C PHE A 503 -10.59 29.11 -15.01
N GLY A 504 -11.81 29.64 -15.17
CA GLY A 504 -12.73 29.97 -14.08
C GLY A 504 -12.24 31.09 -13.17
N ILE A 505 -11.64 32.13 -13.75
CA ILE A 505 -11.03 33.28 -13.06
C ILE A 505 -11.74 34.60 -13.34
#